data_AF-A0A2M6WQ54-F1
#
_entry.id   AF-A0A2M6WQ54-F1
#
_cell.length_a   1.000
_cell.length_b   1.000
_cell.length_c   1.000
_cell.angle_alpha   90.00
_cell.angle_beta   90.00
_cell.angle_gamma   90.00
#
_symmetry.space_group_name_H-M   'P 1'
#
loop_
_entity.id
_entity.type
_entity.pdbx_description
1 polymer ?
#
loop_
_entity_poly.entity_id
_entity_poly.type
_entity_poly.pdbx_seq_one_letter_code
_entity_poly.pdbx_strand_id
1 'polypeptide(L)'
;NLKFLVSTYINIPLTFIIITILTVIAHSSVFLPLTTITPSNHLFLSIILATLFISLFLIINRKGVLSQITGVLSLENSMVAFALFSGLEQSLALQIGIIFDIFVWIIITTIFMSMLYKHFKSFDVTKMEELKD
;
A
#
# COMPACT_ATOMS: atom_id res chain seq x y z
N ASN A 1 19.40 -19.01 6.99
CA ASN A 1 18.09 -18.97 7.66
C ASN A 1 17.54 -17.56 7.53
N LEU A 2 16.94 -17.24 6.37
CA LEU A 2 16.38 -15.92 6.07
C LEU A 2 15.14 -15.73 6.94
N LYS A 3 15.32 -15.18 8.14
CA LYS A 3 14.20 -14.56 8.86
C LYS A 3 13.79 -13.38 7.99
N PHE A 4 12.80 -13.58 7.11
CA PHE A 4 11.97 -12.49 6.62
C PHE A 4 11.34 -11.90 7.87
N LEU A 5 12.04 -10.96 8.49
CA LEU A 5 11.61 -10.29 9.69
C LEU A 5 10.36 -9.53 9.28
N VAL A 6 9.20 -10.14 9.52
CA VAL A 6 7.92 -9.48 9.72
C VAL A 6 8.03 -8.74 11.05
N SER A 7 9.02 -7.85 11.12
CA SER A 7 9.28 -6.97 12.24
C SER A 7 8.38 -5.78 11.99
N THR A 8 7.31 -5.75 12.75
CA THR A 8 6.30 -4.71 12.73
C THR A 8 6.63 -3.76 13.89
N TYR A 9 6.43 -2.45 13.72
CA TYR A 9 6.62 -1.51 14.83
C TYR A 9 5.59 -1.75 15.95
N ILE A 10 4.39 -2.15 15.56
CA ILE A 10 3.26 -2.37 16.45
C ILE A 10 2.98 -3.88 16.62
N ASN A 11 2.54 -4.28 17.81
CA ASN A 11 2.11 -5.66 18.08
C ASN A 11 0.99 -6.10 17.12
N ILE A 12 1.00 -7.39 16.75
CA ILE A 12 -0.01 -8.00 15.87
C ILE A 12 -1.46 -7.73 16.33
N PRO A 13 -1.86 -7.91 17.61
CA PRO A 13 -3.22 -7.60 18.05
C PRO A 13 -3.61 -6.13 17.87
N LEU A 14 -2.69 -5.19 18.13
CA LEU A 14 -2.94 -3.76 17.92
C LEU A 14 -3.10 -3.43 16.43
N THR A 15 -2.36 -4.11 15.56
CA THR A 15 -2.51 -3.99 14.10
C THR A 15 -3.93 -4.37 13.67
N PHE A 16 -4.50 -5.46 14.20
CA PHE A 16 -5.88 -5.87 13.91
C PHE A 16 -6.92 -4.83 14.36
N ILE A 17 -6.69 -4.16 15.49
CA ILE A 17 -7.57 -3.09 15.96
C ILE A 17 -7.51 -1.89 15.00
N ILE A 18 -6.30 -1.47 14.61
CA ILE A 18 -6.10 -0.32 13.72
C ILE A 18 -6.76 -0.57 12.35
N ILE A 19 -6.56 -1.73 11.73
CA ILE A 19 -7.19 -2.03 10.43
C ILE A 19 -8.73 -2.05 10.52
N THR A 20 -9.28 -2.50 11.66
CA THR A 20 -10.73 -2.51 11.88
C THR A 20 -11.25 -1.08 11.96
N ILE A 21 -10.59 -0.22 12.74
CA ILE A 21 -10.91 1.21 12.84
C ILE A 21 -10.84 1.88 11.46
N LEU A 22 -9.77 1.61 10.70
CA LEU A 22 -9.58 2.14 9.36
C LEU A 22 -10.70 1.72 8.38
N THR A 23 -11.14 0.47 8.49
CA THR A 23 -12.24 -0.06 7.66
C THR A 23 -13.57 0.59 8.02
N VAL A 24 -13.83 0.82 9.31
CA VAL A 24 -15.03 1.54 9.79
C VAL A 24 -14.99 3.00 9.32
N ILE A 25 -13.84 3.66 9.37
CA ILE A 25 -13.66 5.03 8.87
C ILE A 25 -13.93 5.10 7.37
N ALA A 26 -13.46 4.13 6.58
CA ALA A 26 -13.72 4.07 5.14
C ALA A 26 -15.20 3.89 4.79
N HIS A 27 -15.98 3.26 5.67
CA HIS A 27 -17.44 3.13 5.55
C HIS A 27 -18.22 4.27 6.22
N SER A 28 -17.52 5.22 6.84
CA SER A 28 -18.17 6.36 7.49
C SER A 28 -18.83 7.29 6.48
N SER A 29 -19.87 7.99 6.95
CA SER A 29 -20.64 8.97 6.18
C SER A 29 -19.79 10.11 5.60
N VAL A 30 -18.56 10.29 6.08
CA VAL A 30 -17.57 11.24 5.54
C VAL A 30 -17.15 10.89 4.10
N PHE A 31 -17.01 9.61 3.78
CA PHE A 31 -16.58 9.15 2.44
C PHE A 31 -17.75 8.77 1.53
N LEU A 32 -18.98 8.91 2.01
CA LEU A 32 -20.20 8.67 1.25
C LEU A 32 -20.24 9.45 -0.09
N PRO A 33 -19.80 10.72 -0.17
CA PRO A 33 -19.80 11.46 -1.44
C PRO A 33 -18.89 10.81 -2.50
N LEU A 34 -17.77 10.21 -2.07
CA LEU A 34 -16.86 9.51 -2.97
C LEU A 34 -17.47 8.19 -3.43
N THR A 35 -18.17 7.47 -2.55
CA THR A 35 -18.72 6.14 -2.85
C THR A 35 -19.99 6.22 -3.69
N THR A 36 -20.72 7.34 -3.65
CA THR A 36 -21.91 7.57 -4.48
C THR A 36 -21.62 8.03 -5.91
N ILE A 37 -20.35 8.21 -6.30
CA ILE A 37 -19.97 8.62 -7.68
C ILE A 37 -20.55 7.65 -8.72
N THR A 38 -20.61 6.36 -8.39
CA THR A 38 -21.31 5.35 -9.19
C THR A 38 -22.30 4.59 -8.29
N PRO A 39 -23.62 4.84 -8.38
CA PRO A 39 -24.60 4.25 -7.47
C PRO A 39 -24.62 2.71 -7.49
N SER A 40 -24.25 2.10 -8.62
CA SER A 40 -24.11 0.65 -8.81
C SER A 40 -22.99 0.03 -7.96
N ASN A 41 -21.92 0.79 -7.67
CA ASN A 41 -20.66 0.28 -7.13
C ASN A 41 -20.27 0.86 -5.77
N HIS A 42 -21.19 1.53 -5.06
CA HIS A 42 -20.89 2.24 -3.81
C HIS A 42 -20.20 1.35 -2.76
N LEU A 43 -20.65 0.10 -2.61
CA LEU A 43 -20.06 -0.85 -1.66
C LEU A 43 -18.62 -1.23 -2.05
N PHE A 44 -18.37 -1.46 -3.33
CA PHE A 44 -17.02 -1.75 -3.84
C PHE A 44 -16.09 -0.58 -3.61
N LEU A 45 -16.55 0.65 -3.83
CA LEU A 45 -15.73 1.83 -3.64
C LEU A 45 -15.34 2.04 -2.17
N SER A 46 -16.25 1.78 -1.22
CA SER A 46 -15.94 1.81 0.23
C SER A 46 -14.89 0.77 0.62
N ILE A 47 -14.99 -0.45 0.07
CA ILE A 47 -14.00 -1.51 0.31
C ILE A 47 -12.64 -1.10 -0.26
N ILE A 48 -12.61 -0.53 -1.46
CA ILE A 48 -11.38 -0.06 -2.11
C ILE A 48 -10.71 1.06 -1.28
N LEU A 49 -11.50 2.00 -0.77
CA LEU A 49 -11.05 3.04 0.17
C LEU A 49 -10.46 2.45 1.45
N ALA A 50 -11.09 1.40 2.00
CA ALA A 50 -10.54 0.70 3.16
C ALA A 50 -9.17 0.08 2.83
N THR A 51 -9.03 -0.60 1.69
CA THR A 51 -7.76 -1.18 1.25
C THR A 51 -6.68 -0.14 0.95
N LEU A 52 -7.03 1.05 0.46
CA LEU A 52 -6.08 2.16 0.32
C LEU A 52 -5.48 2.56 1.67
N PHE A 53 -6.33 2.79 2.68
CA PHE A 53 -5.85 3.15 4.01
C PHE A 53 -5.05 2.02 4.67
N ILE A 54 -5.50 0.77 4.53
CA ILE A 54 -4.79 -0.39 5.08
C ILE A 54 -3.41 -0.53 4.43
N SER A 55 -3.31 -0.35 3.11
CA SER A 55 -2.03 -0.41 2.40
C SER A 55 -1.07 0.68 2.87
N LEU A 56 -1.58 1.90 3.08
CA LEU A 56 -0.79 3.00 3.65
C LEU A 56 -0.28 2.69 5.06
N PHE A 57 -1.17 2.17 5.92
CA PHE A 57 -0.79 1.74 7.28
C PHE A 57 0.27 0.64 7.25
N LEU A 58 0.17 -0.32 6.32
CA LEU A 58 1.15 -1.40 6.17
C LEU A 58 2.53 -0.87 5.74
N ILE A 59 2.60 0.16 4.89
CA ILE A 59 3.89 0.78 4.53
C ILE A 59 4.56 1.37 5.78
N ILE A 60 3.80 2.07 6.62
CA ILE A 60 4.31 2.76 7.82
C ILE A 60 4.70 1.75 8.92
N ASN A 61 3.90 0.71 9.14
CA ASN A 61 4.04 -0.18 10.28
C ASN A 61 5.15 -1.25 10.10
N ARG A 62 5.78 -1.36 8.93
CA ARG A 62 6.74 -2.43 8.60
C ARG A 62 8.19 -1.92 8.62
N LYS A 63 9.09 -2.70 9.23
CA LYS A 63 10.54 -2.42 9.30
C LYS A 63 11.37 -3.07 8.18
N GLY A 64 10.86 -4.13 7.57
CA GLY A 64 11.56 -4.83 6.49
C GLY A 64 11.27 -4.20 5.13
N VAL A 65 12.31 -3.95 4.32
CA VAL A 65 12.15 -3.34 2.99
C VAL A 65 11.23 -4.17 2.09
N LEU A 66 11.36 -5.50 2.10
CA LEU A 66 10.45 -6.37 1.35
C LEU A 66 8.98 -6.18 1.75
N SER A 67 8.73 -5.94 3.03
CA SER A 67 7.36 -5.76 3.51
C SER A 67 6.82 -4.37 3.22
N GLN A 68 7.67 -3.34 3.21
CA GLN A 68 7.30 -2.00 2.74
C GLN A 68 6.97 -2.04 1.24
N ILE A 69 7.80 -2.71 0.44
CA ILE A 69 7.56 -2.96 -0.99
C ILE A 69 6.19 -3.62 -1.21
N THR A 70 5.87 -4.70 -0.49
CA THR A 70 4.54 -5.33 -0.62
C THR A 70 3.39 -4.39 -0.22
N GLY A 71 3.63 -3.45 0.71
CA GLY A 71 2.66 -2.43 1.09
C GLY A 71 2.44 -1.40 -0.01
N VAL A 72 3.51 -0.95 -0.68
CA VAL A 72 3.43 -0.01 -1.82
C VAL A 72 2.70 -0.67 -2.99
N LEU A 73 3.02 -1.92 -3.33
CA LEU A 73 2.32 -2.63 -4.40
C LEU A 73 0.82 -2.79 -4.10
N SER A 74 0.47 -3.05 -2.83
CA SER A 74 -0.94 -3.12 -2.40
C SER A 74 -1.65 -1.77 -2.54
N LEU A 75 -0.94 -0.66 -2.28
CA LEU A 75 -1.47 0.70 -2.45
C LEU A 75 -1.74 1.01 -3.93
N GLU A 76 -0.77 0.72 -4.80
CA GLU A 76 -0.91 0.91 -6.26
C GLU A 76 -2.10 0.10 -6.80
N ASN A 77 -2.19 -1.19 -6.47
CA ASN A 77 -3.33 -2.03 -6.87
C ASN A 77 -4.68 -1.50 -6.37
N SER A 78 -4.72 -0.93 -5.16
CA SER A 78 -5.95 -0.33 -4.61
C SER A 78 -6.33 0.95 -5.34
N MET A 79 -5.35 1.75 -5.79
CA MET A 79 -5.58 2.97 -6.57
C MET A 79 -6.09 2.65 -7.98
N VAL A 80 -5.54 1.61 -8.60
CA VAL A 80 -6.02 1.04 -9.88
C VAL A 80 -7.46 0.57 -9.76
N ALA A 81 -7.77 -0.22 -8.72
CA ALA A 81 -9.14 -0.64 -8.47
C ALA A 81 -10.07 0.58 -8.28
N PHE A 82 -9.62 1.62 -7.56
CA PHE A 82 -10.42 2.82 -7.34
C PHE A 82 -10.80 3.51 -8.65
N ALA A 83 -9.84 3.67 -9.55
CA ALA A 83 -10.09 4.27 -10.86
C ALA A 83 -11.08 3.40 -11.68
N LEU A 84 -10.88 2.08 -11.74
CA LEU A 84 -11.77 1.13 -12.42
C LEU A 84 -13.23 1.22 -11.94
N PHE A 85 -13.43 1.23 -10.62
CA PHE A 85 -14.77 1.15 -10.02
C PHE A 85 -15.44 2.52 -9.82
N SER A 86 -14.69 3.62 -9.87
CA SER A 86 -15.23 4.99 -9.77
C SER A 86 -15.88 5.48 -11.06
N GLY A 87 -15.77 4.73 -12.16
CA GLY A 87 -16.31 5.13 -13.46
C GLY A 87 -15.44 6.18 -14.18
N LEU A 88 -14.25 6.48 -13.63
CA LEU A 88 -13.23 7.30 -14.30
C LEU A 88 -12.58 6.56 -15.49
N GLU A 89 -12.78 5.25 -15.58
CA GLU A 89 -12.08 4.38 -16.53
C GLU A 89 -12.95 3.95 -17.71
N GLN A 90 -12.70 4.57 -18.87
CA GLN A 90 -13.07 4.05 -20.20
C GLN A 90 -11.95 4.22 -21.25
N SER A 91 -10.82 4.82 -20.89
CA SER A 91 -9.74 5.13 -21.84
C SER A 91 -8.63 4.07 -21.83
N LEU A 92 -8.30 3.55 -23.02
CA LEU A 92 -7.18 2.63 -23.23
C LEU A 92 -5.83 3.21 -22.75
N ALA A 93 -5.66 4.53 -22.85
CA ALA A 93 -4.42 5.19 -22.43
C ALA A 93 -4.17 5.06 -20.93
N LEU A 94 -5.23 5.11 -20.11
CA LEU A 94 -5.12 4.99 -18.67
C LEU A 94 -4.81 3.54 -18.24
N GLN A 95 -5.42 2.54 -18.90
CA GLN A 95 -5.08 1.13 -18.65
C GLN A 95 -3.61 0.82 -18.96
N ILE A 96 -3.08 1.36 -20.07
CA ILE A 96 -1.67 1.25 -20.42
C ILE A 96 -0.80 1.98 -19.39
N GLY A 97 -1.22 3.16 -18.94
CA GLY A 97 -0.53 3.92 -17.89
C GLY A 97 -0.38 3.14 -16.59
N ILE A 98 -1.42 2.42 -16.17
CA ILE A 98 -1.40 1.58 -14.98
C ILE A 98 -0.40 0.42 -15.11
N ILE A 99 -0.43 -0.30 -16.23
CA ILE A 99 0.51 -1.41 -16.48
C ILE A 99 1.95 -0.89 -16.52
N PHE A 100 2.15 0.28 -17.14
CA PHE A 100 3.44 0.94 -17.21
C PHE A 100 3.94 1.37 -15.82
N ASP A 101 3.08 1.90 -14.97
CA ASP A 101 3.40 2.30 -13.60
C ASP A 101 3.92 1.11 -12.78
N ILE A 102 3.20 -0.03 -12.81
CA ILE A 102 3.62 -1.27 -12.14
C ILE A 102 4.98 -1.76 -12.68
N PHE A 103 5.22 -1.67 -13.98
CA PHE A 103 6.50 -2.06 -14.58
C PHE A 103 7.66 -1.18 -14.10
N VAL A 104 7.47 0.13 -14.10
CA VAL A 104 8.46 1.10 -13.59
C VAL A 104 8.71 0.87 -12.11
N TRP A 105 7.67 0.60 -11.33
CA TRP A 105 7.78 0.31 -9.91
C TRP A 105 8.64 -0.93 -9.62
N ILE A 106 8.49 -2.01 -10.39
CA ILE A 106 9.33 -3.22 -10.24
C ILE A 106 10.80 -2.88 -10.49
N ILE A 107 11.10 -2.05 -11.50
CA ILE A 107 12.48 -1.62 -11.80
C ILE A 107 13.05 -0.80 -10.65
N ILE A 108 12.33 0.24 -10.21
CA ILE A 108 12.74 1.11 -9.11
C ILE A 108 13.01 0.28 -7.85
N THR A 109 12.08 -0.61 -7.50
CA THR A 109 12.18 -1.48 -6.34
C THR A 109 13.41 -2.40 -6.43
N THR A 110 13.67 -2.99 -7.59
CA THR A 110 14.82 -3.88 -7.80
C THR A 110 16.15 -3.13 -7.64
N ILE A 111 16.24 -1.91 -8.18
CA ILE A 111 17.42 -1.04 -8.05
C ILE A 111 17.59 -0.63 -6.59
N PHE A 112 16.53 -0.17 -5.94
CA PHE A 112 16.54 0.22 -4.54
C PHE A 112 17.01 -0.92 -3.64
N MET A 113 16.52 -2.13 -3.90
CA MET A 113 16.89 -3.29 -3.10
C MET A 113 18.35 -3.71 -3.29
N SER A 114 18.87 -3.56 -4.52
CA SER A 114 20.28 -3.76 -4.82
C SER A 114 21.18 -2.72 -4.14
N MET A 115 20.75 -1.45 -4.10
CA MET A 115 21.46 -0.38 -3.39
C MET A 115 21.47 -0.61 -1.89
N LEU A 116 20.33 -0.94 -1.30
CA LEU A 116 20.20 -1.21 0.14
C LEU A 116 21.09 -2.37 0.58
N TYR A 117 21.07 -3.48 -0.19
CA TYR A 117 21.93 -4.62 0.09
C TYR A 117 23.43 -4.26 0.02
N LYS A 118 23.82 -3.45 -0.97
CA LYS A 118 25.22 -3.02 -1.14
C LYS A 118 25.69 -2.10 -0.01
N HIS A 119 24.81 -1.22 0.50
CA HIS A 119 25.19 -0.21 1.48
C HIS A 119 25.08 -0.70 2.93
N PHE A 120 24.02 -1.43 3.28
CA PHE A 120 23.75 -1.83 4.66
C PHE A 120 24.03 -3.32 4.94
N LYS A 121 24.36 -4.11 3.91
CA LYS A 121 24.45 -5.59 3.97
C LYS A 121 23.23 -6.24 4.65
N SER A 122 22.11 -5.54 4.67
CA SER A 122 20.92 -5.86 5.46
C SER A 122 19.68 -5.35 4.73
N PHE A 123 18.61 -6.13 4.76
CA PHE A 123 17.30 -5.75 4.24
C PHE A 123 16.40 -5.10 5.30
N ASP A 124 16.97 -4.82 6.47
CA ASP A 124 16.30 -4.22 7.62
C ASP A 124 16.49 -2.69 7.62
N VAL A 125 15.40 -1.94 7.48
CA VAL A 125 15.39 -0.46 7.49
C VAL A 125 15.76 0.08 8.88
N THR A 126 15.60 -0.73 9.93
CA THR A 126 15.87 -0.30 11.31
C THR A 126 17.35 0.07 11.53
N LYS A 127 18.27 -0.44 10.70
CA LYS A 127 19.70 -0.08 10.76
C LYS A 127 20.03 1.30 10.17
N MET A 128 19.08 1.96 9.51
CA MET A 128 19.26 3.34 9.02
C MET A 128 19.01 4.40 10.11
N GLU A 129 18.40 4.02 11.25
CA GLU A 129 18.21 4.93 12.40
C GLU A 129 19.49 5.10 13.26
N GLU A 130 20.45 4.17 13.20
CA GLU A 130 21.70 4.23 14.00
C GLU A 130 22.73 5.25 13.48
N LEU A 131 22.47 5.92 12.34
CA LEU A 131 23.36 6.94 11.76
C LEU A 131 22.90 8.38 12.04
N LYS A 132 21.95 8.57 12.95
CA LYS A 132 21.43 9.90 13.30
C LYS A 132 22.08 10.52 14.55
N ASP A 133 23.23 9.99 14.95
CA ASP A 133 24.16 10.58 15.92
C ASP A 133 25.47 11.01 15.24
#